data_AF-A0A3D5EVK3-F1
#
_entry.id   AF-A0A3D5EVK3-F1
#
_cell.length_a   1.000
_cell.length_b   1.000
_cell.length_c   1.000
_cell.angle_alpha   90.00
_cell.angle_beta   90.00
_cell.angle_gamma   90.00
#
_symmetry.space_group_name_H-M   'P 1'
#
loop_
_entity.id
_entity.type
_entity.pdbx_description
1 polymer ?
#
loop_
_entity_poly.entity_id
_entity_poly.type
_entity_poly.pdbx_seq_one_letter_code
_entity_poly.pdbx_strand_id
1 'polypeptide(L)'
;PGKTLTELKASSSNVASGKGDAAANNVFTGTITVTVVEVLPNGNLLVSGEKQVAIGHGQEYIRLSGVVNPYFVNAFNTVASSQIADARIEYKESGAISEAQVIGWLARFFLTVLPF
;
A
#
# COMPACT_ATOMS: atom_id res chain seq x y z
N PRO A 1 -63.93 -13.50 0.13
CA PRO A 1 -63.28 -12.80 -1.01
C PRO A 1 -62.20 -11.82 -0.53
N GLY A 2 -60.93 -12.20 -0.77
CA GLY A 2 -59.82 -11.28 -1.04
C GLY A 2 -59.28 -10.41 0.09
N LYS A 3 -58.41 -10.98 0.95
CA LYS A 3 -57.35 -10.20 1.60
C LYS A 3 -56.00 -10.73 1.12
N THR A 4 -55.34 -9.83 0.40
CA THR A 4 -54.00 -9.85 -0.20
C THR A 4 -52.95 -10.60 0.62
N LEU A 5 -52.51 -11.74 0.09
CA LEU A 5 -51.30 -12.46 0.47
C LEU A 5 -50.48 -12.69 -0.79
N THR A 6 -49.72 -11.70 -1.26
CA THR A 6 -48.75 -11.95 -2.34
C THR A 6 -47.61 -10.93 -2.30
N GLU A 7 -46.45 -11.45 -1.89
CA GLU A 7 -45.11 -11.05 -2.31
C GLU A 7 -44.67 -9.60 -2.05
N LEU A 8 -44.16 -9.37 -0.84
CA LEU A 8 -43.04 -8.45 -0.69
C LEU A 8 -41.84 -9.07 -1.43
N LYS A 9 -41.73 -8.80 -2.74
CA LYS A 9 -40.51 -9.05 -3.50
C LYS A 9 -39.42 -8.16 -2.92
N ALA A 10 -38.62 -8.74 -2.03
CA ALA A 10 -37.30 -8.24 -1.69
C ALA A 10 -36.42 -8.36 -2.94
N SER A 11 -36.60 -7.45 -3.89
CA SER A 11 -35.66 -7.23 -4.98
C SER A 11 -34.46 -6.49 -4.42
N SER A 12 -33.66 -7.18 -3.61
CA SER A 12 -32.31 -6.75 -3.28
C SER A 12 -31.44 -7.07 -4.50
N SER A 13 -31.50 -6.19 -5.50
CA SER A 13 -30.49 -6.14 -6.53
C SER A 13 -29.25 -5.48 -5.92
N ASN A 14 -28.52 -6.25 -5.10
CA ASN A 14 -27.14 -5.93 -4.77
C ASN A 14 -26.31 -6.14 -6.05
N VAL A 15 -26.45 -5.22 -6.99
CA VAL A 15 -25.46 -5.04 -8.05
C VAL A 15 -24.25 -4.45 -7.34
N ALA A 16 -23.48 -5.32 -6.68
CA ALA A 16 -22.10 -5.06 -6.35
C ALA A 16 -21.37 -4.95 -7.69
N SER A 17 -21.46 -3.77 -8.31
CA SER A 17 -20.56 -3.33 -9.35
C SER A 17 -19.21 -3.08 -8.67
N GLY A 18 -18.61 -4.16 -8.18
CA GLY A 18 -17.24 -4.22 -7.72
C GLY A 18 -16.34 -4.12 -8.93
N LYS A 19 -16.33 -2.95 -9.58
CA LYS A 19 -15.20 -2.57 -10.42
C LYS A 19 -14.04 -2.31 -9.47
N GLY A 20 -13.35 -3.40 -9.13
CA GLY A 20 -12.09 -3.42 -8.41
C GLY A 20 -10.94 -2.87 -9.25
N ASP A 21 -11.17 -1.77 -9.97
CA ASP A 21 -10.12 -1.04 -10.67
C ASP A 21 -9.55 0.02 -9.72
N ALA A 22 -9.09 -0.42 -8.55
CA ALA A 22 -8.21 0.40 -7.70
C ALA A 22 -6.80 0.36 -8.30
N ALA A 23 -6.66 0.87 -9.53
CA ALA A 23 -5.34 1.15 -10.10
C ALA A 23 -4.79 2.38 -9.38
N ALA A 24 -4.19 2.16 -8.21
CA ALA A 24 -3.41 3.18 -7.51
C ALA A 24 -2.19 3.54 -8.38
N ASN A 25 -2.37 4.50 -9.28
CA ASN A 25 -1.29 5.09 -10.07
C ASN A 25 -0.46 6.01 -9.18
N ASN A 26 0.35 5.42 -8.30
CA ASN A 26 1.29 6.15 -7.49
C ASN A 26 2.55 6.41 -8.33
N VAL A 27 2.59 7.57 -8.99
CA VAL A 27 3.77 8.03 -9.72
C VAL A 27 4.80 8.52 -8.69
N PHE A 28 5.83 7.71 -8.46
CA PHE A 28 6.93 8.07 -7.57
C PHE A 28 8.15 8.52 -8.38
N THR A 29 8.58 9.77 -8.18
CA THR A 29 9.80 10.33 -8.77
C THR A 29 10.80 10.67 -7.68
N GLY A 30 12.01 10.15 -7.78
CA GLY A 30 13.04 10.42 -6.79
C GLY A 30 14.29 9.57 -6.97
N THR A 31 15.30 9.88 -6.17
CA THR A 31 16.52 9.10 -6.03
C THR A 31 16.48 8.32 -4.71
N ILE A 32 16.93 7.07 -4.76
CA ILE A 32 17.09 6.21 -3.60
C ILE A 32 18.52 5.65 -3.59
N THR A 33 19.16 5.73 -2.43
CA THR A 33 20.48 5.12 -2.23
C THR A 33 20.30 3.64 -1.92
N VAL A 34 21.08 2.82 -2.59
CA VAL A 34 21.09 1.37 -2.40
C VAL A 34 22.51 0.89 -2.10
N THR A 35 22.59 -0.28 -1.48
CA THR A 35 23.85 -0.97 -1.22
C THR A 35 23.91 -2.24 -2.03
N VAL A 36 25.11 -2.64 -2.47
CA VAL A 36 25.34 -3.94 -3.10
C VAL A 36 25.25 -5.00 -2.00
N VAL A 37 24.29 -5.91 -2.12
CA VAL A 37 24.09 -7.04 -1.21
C VAL A 37 24.96 -8.22 -1.64
N GLU A 38 25.05 -8.46 -2.94
CA GLU A 38 25.78 -9.60 -3.51
C GLU A 38 26.28 -9.29 -4.93
N VAL A 39 27.39 -9.91 -5.33
CA VAL A 39 27.83 -9.97 -6.72
C VAL A 39 27.46 -11.34 -7.28
N LEU A 40 26.56 -11.36 -8.27
CA LEU A 40 26.06 -12.56 -8.90
C LEU A 40 27.16 -13.27 -9.72
N PRO A 41 27.04 -14.58 -10.01
CA PRO A 41 28.06 -15.33 -10.75
C PRO A 41 28.38 -14.79 -12.15
N ASN A 42 27.47 -14.03 -12.75
CA ASN A 42 27.64 -13.37 -14.04
C ASN A 42 28.27 -11.97 -13.94
N GLY A 43 28.65 -11.52 -12.74
CA GLY A 43 29.23 -10.21 -12.47
C GLY A 43 28.22 -9.09 -12.24
N ASN A 44 26.91 -9.36 -12.32
CA ASN A 44 25.89 -8.37 -11.99
C ASN A 44 25.80 -8.15 -10.47
N LEU A 45 25.31 -6.98 -10.06
CA LEU A 45 25.20 -6.57 -8.67
C LEU A 45 23.76 -6.72 -8.20
N LEU A 46 23.50 -7.56 -7.21
CA LEU A 46 22.25 -7.53 -6.47
C LEU A 46 22.30 -6.34 -5.50
N VAL A 47 21.36 -5.40 -5.64
CA VAL A 47 21.31 -4.19 -4.82
C VAL A 47 20.02 -4.13 -4.02
N SER A 48 20.11 -3.57 -2.81
CA SER A 48 18.95 -3.28 -1.97
C SER A 48 19.18 -2.02 -1.14
N GLY A 49 18.12 -1.25 -0.94
CA GLY A 49 18.12 -0.08 -0.08
C GLY A 49 16.73 0.27 0.42
N GLU A 50 16.68 0.98 1.53
CA GLU A 50 15.46 1.49 2.13
C GLU A 50 15.63 2.98 2.42
N LYS A 51 14.62 3.78 2.05
CA LYS A 51 14.49 5.17 2.44
C LYS A 51 13.33 5.28 3.41
N GLN A 52 13.63 5.67 4.64
CA GLN A 52 12.64 5.94 5.68
C GLN A 52 12.33 7.43 5.71
N VAL A 53 11.06 7.80 5.71
CA VAL A 53 10.60 9.18 5.85
C VAL A 53 9.58 9.23 6.98
N ALA A 54 9.85 10.04 8.00
CA ALA A 54 8.92 10.30 9.08
C ALA A 54 8.20 11.63 8.80
N ILE A 55 6.89 11.57 8.49
CA ILE A 55 6.08 12.78 8.28
C ILE A 55 4.93 12.77 9.30
N GLY A 56 4.91 13.76 10.19
CA GLY A 56 3.84 13.94 11.17
C GLY A 56 3.71 12.76 12.15
N HIS A 57 2.65 11.96 12.00
CA HIS A 57 2.25 10.88 12.91
C HIS A 57 2.48 9.47 12.34
N GLY A 58 3.14 9.34 11.18
CA GLY A 58 3.35 8.07 10.49
C GLY A 58 4.80 7.90 10.02
N GLN A 59 5.22 6.64 9.93
CA GLN A 59 6.49 6.25 9.33
C GLN A 59 6.22 5.68 7.94
N GLU A 60 6.85 6.26 6.92
CA GLU A 60 6.80 5.77 5.55
C GLU A 60 8.13 5.12 5.19
N TYR A 61 8.06 3.95 4.56
CA TYR A 61 9.23 3.22 4.10
C TYR A 61 9.11 2.95 2.61
N ILE A 62 10.15 3.33 1.86
CA ILE A 62 10.31 3.01 0.45
C ILE A 62 11.49 2.05 0.34
N ARG A 63 11.25 0.84 -0.13
CA ARG A 63 12.28 -0.17 -0.35
C ARG A 63 12.49 -0.34 -1.84
N LEU A 64 13.74 -0.40 -2.26
CA LEU A 64 14.12 -0.78 -3.61
C LEU A 64 15.04 -1.99 -3.56
N SER A 65 14.80 -2.95 -4.43
CA SER A 65 15.73 -4.04 -4.71
C SER A 65 15.78 -4.34 -6.20
N GLY A 66 16.91 -4.83 -6.70
CA GLY A 66 17.01 -5.26 -8.09
C GLY A 66 18.43 -5.68 -8.45
N VAL A 67 18.63 -5.97 -9.73
CA VAL A 67 19.92 -6.38 -10.27
C VAL A 67 20.45 -5.30 -11.21
N VAL A 68 21.68 -4.87 -10.98
CA VAL A 68 22.36 -3.81 -11.73
C VAL A 68 23.51 -4.44 -12.51
N ASN A 69 23.59 -4.11 -13.80
CA ASN A 69 24.80 -4.39 -14.57
C ASN A 69 25.86 -3.31 -14.22
N PRO A 70 27.07 -3.67 -13.75
CA PRO A 70 28.13 -2.72 -13.43
C PRO A 70 28.44 -1.73 -14.57
N TYR A 71 28.24 -2.14 -15.83
CA TYR A 71 28.46 -1.31 -17.01
C TYR A 71 27.55 -0.07 -17.07
N PHE A 72 26.38 -0.11 -16.42
CA PHE A 72 25.46 1.03 -16.36
C PHE A 72 25.74 1.98 -15.20
N VAL A 73 26.68 1.65 -14.32
CA VAL A 73 27.10 2.53 -13.22
C VAL A 73 27.97 3.65 -13.79
N ASN A 74 27.50 4.89 -13.67
CA ASN A 74 28.25 6.04 -14.15
C ASN A 74 29.38 6.46 -13.17
N ALA A 75 30.19 7.46 -13.57
CA ALA A 75 31.29 7.97 -12.74
C ALA A 75 30.85 8.57 -11.38
N PHE A 76 29.55 8.81 -11.20
CA PHE A 76 28.96 9.31 -9.96
C PHE A 76 28.23 8.22 -9.17
N ASN A 77 28.50 6.93 -9.45
CA ASN A 77 27.87 5.78 -8.81
C ASN A 77 26.33 5.80 -8.87
N THR A 78 25.79 6.30 -9.98
CA THR A 78 24.34 6.42 -10.20
C THR A 78 23.92 5.55 -11.39
N VAL A 79 22.72 4.98 -11.29
CA VAL A 79 22.08 4.15 -12.32
C VAL A 79 20.64 4.61 -12.49
N ALA A 80 20.16 4.72 -13.74
CA ALA A 80 18.77 5.06 -13.99
C ALA A 80 17.85 3.90 -13.58
N SER A 81 16.68 4.20 -13.00
CA SER A 81 15.72 3.17 -12.57
C SER A 81 15.26 2.25 -13.72
N SER A 82 15.25 2.74 -14.96
CA SER A 82 14.95 1.96 -16.17
C SER A 82 16.03 0.95 -16.56
N GLN A 83 17.23 1.06 -15.99
CA GLN A 83 18.38 0.19 -16.27
C GLN A 83 18.58 -0.88 -15.18
N ILE A 84 17.67 -0.97 -14.21
CA ILE A 84 17.68 -1.96 -13.14
C ILE A 84 16.83 -3.16 -13.58
N ALA A 85 17.43 -4.34 -13.66
CA ALA A 85 16.71 -5.58 -13.94
C ALA A 85 15.95 -6.05 -12.69
N ASP A 86 14.74 -6.58 -12.89
CA ASP A 86 13.85 -7.07 -11.82
C ASP A 86 13.68 -6.08 -10.66
N ALA A 87 13.62 -4.78 -10.98
CA ALA A 87 13.43 -3.74 -9.99
C ALA A 87 12.11 -3.92 -9.25
N ARG A 88 12.18 -4.09 -7.92
CA ARG A 88 11.04 -4.14 -7.02
C ARG A 88 11.07 -2.91 -6.14
N ILE A 89 9.94 -2.23 -6.10
CA ILE A 89 9.73 -1.06 -5.27
C ILE A 89 8.55 -1.37 -4.37
N GLU A 90 8.79 -1.36 -3.05
CA GLU A 90 7.74 -1.51 -2.04
C GLU A 90 7.57 -0.17 -1.34
N TYR A 91 6.33 0.31 -1.31
CA TYR A 91 5.93 1.46 -0.52
C TYR A 91 5.03 0.98 0.61
N LYS A 92 5.43 1.29 1.85
CA LYS A 92 4.69 0.91 3.05
C LYS A 92 4.49 2.12 3.95
N GLU A 93 3.23 2.41 4.24
CA GLU A 93 2.83 3.40 5.24
C GLU A 93 2.54 2.68 6.57
N SER A 94 3.14 3.16 7.65
CA SER A 94 2.72 2.81 9.00
C SER A 94 1.58 3.75 9.39
N GLY A 95 0.33 3.35 9.12
CA GLY A 95 -0.84 4.14 9.49
C GLY A 95 -0.94 4.33 11.01
N ALA A 96 -1.29 5.55 11.44
CA ALA A 96 -1.74 5.79 12.80
C ALA A 96 -3.06 5.03 13.00
N ILE A 97 -3.12 4.13 13.98
CA ILE A 97 -4.39 3.55 14.41
C ILE A 97 -5.25 4.72 14.89
N SER A 98 -6.30 5.02 14.14
CA SER A 98 -7.25 6.08 14.50
C SER A 98 -7.90 5.72 15.83
N GLU A 99 -7.69 6.55 16.85
CA GLU A 99 -8.37 6.49 18.17
C GLU A 99 -9.90 6.46 18.07
N ALA A 100 -10.47 6.76 16.89
CA ALA A 100 -11.90 6.72 16.61
C ALA A 100 -12.55 5.36 16.87
N GLN A 101 -11.80 4.24 16.85
CA GLN A 101 -12.37 2.93 17.15
C GLN A 101 -12.74 2.77 18.64
N VAL A 102 -12.11 3.53 19.55
CA VAL A 102 -12.45 3.51 20.98
C VAL A 102 -13.77 4.23 21.27
N ILE A 103 -14.10 5.27 20.50
CA ILE A 103 -15.33 6.04 20.73
C ILE A 103 -16.58 5.22 20.37
N GLY A 104 -16.51 4.37 19.34
CA GLY A 104 -17.67 3.62 18.85
C GLY A 104 -18.26 2.58 19.83
N TRP A 105 -17.43 1.92 20.65
CA TRP A 105 -17.90 0.96 21.64
C TRP A 105 -18.35 1.64 22.94
N LEU A 106 -17.63 2.69 23.38
CA LEU A 106 -17.99 3.48 24.57
C LEU A 106 -19.30 4.24 24.37
N ALA A 107 -19.51 4.83 23.19
CA ALA A 107 -20.80 5.45 22.83
C ALA A 107 -21.93 4.42 22.81
N ARG A 108 -21.69 3.20 22.28
CA ARG A 108 -22.67 2.10 22.36
C ARG A 108 -22.95 1.66 23.79
N PHE A 109 -21.95 1.61 24.66
CA PHE A 109 -22.14 1.25 26.06
C PHE A 109 -23.05 2.27 26.78
N PHE A 110 -22.77 3.56 26.65
CA PHE A 110 -23.58 4.61 27.28
C PHE A 110 -25.00 4.73 26.70
N LEU A 111 -25.18 4.55 25.38
CA LEU A 111 -26.50 4.52 24.74
C LEU A 111 -27.32 3.26 25.11
N THR A 112 -26.67 2.16 25.50
CA THR A 112 -27.36 0.93 25.94
C THR A 112 -27.75 0.99 27.42
N VAL A 113 -26.97 1.69 28.26
CA VAL A 113 -27.14 1.73 29.71
C VAL A 113 -28.06 2.87 30.19
N LEU A 114 -28.24 3.93 29.41
CA LEU A 114 -29.20 5.00 29.72
C LEU A 114 -30.38 5.01 28.73
N PRO A 115 -31.34 4.07 28.86
CA PRO A 115 -32.69 4.34 28.41
C PRO A 115 -33.34 5.31 29.40
N PHE A 116 -34.10 6.28 28.90
CA PHE A 116 -35.08 6.99 29.72
C PHE A 116 -36.10 6.00 30.30
#